data_AF-A0A2V9SVR6-F1
#
_entry.id   AF-A0A2V9SVR6-F1
#
_cell.length_a   1.000
_cell.length_b   1.000
_cell.length_c   1.000
_cell.angle_alpha   90.00
_cell.angle_beta   90.00
_cell.angle_gamma   90.00
#
_symmetry.space_group_name_H-M   'P 1'
#
loop_
_entity.id
_entity.type
_entity.pdbx_description
1 polymer ?
#
loop_
_entity_poly.entity_id
_entity_poly.type
_entity_poly.pdbx_seq_one_letter_code
_entity_poly.pdbx_strand_id
1 'polypeptide(L)' 'MPRTLVWVEENRFRGFACSDCSWRFDSSAAPTGKSFDEMMRNFELQRDKEFTSHVCANHPGIKSAKRAM' A
#
# COMPACT_ATOMS: atom_id res chain seq x y z
N MET A 1 0.45 10.63 14.46
CA MET A 1 -0.22 9.31 14.45
C MET A 1 0.82 8.28 14.04
N PRO A 2 0.80 7.04 14.56
CA PRO A 2 1.66 6.00 14.00
C PRO A 2 1.20 5.69 12.56
N ARG A 3 2.12 5.58 11.61
CA ARG A 3 1.79 5.15 10.25
C ARG A 3 1.18 3.76 10.31
N THR A 4 -0.02 3.60 9.75
CA THR A 4 -0.72 2.31 9.71
C THR A 4 -0.88 1.84 8.27
N LEU A 5 -0.78 0.53 8.11
CA LEU A 5 -1.12 -0.15 6.88
C LEU A 5 -2.62 -0.34 6.85
N VAL A 6 -3.29 0.23 5.86
CA VAL A 6 -4.74 0.19 5.70
C VAL A 6 -5.11 -0.47 4.38
N TRP A 7 -6.22 -1.20 4.38
CA TRP A 7 -6.85 -1.70 3.17
C TRP A 7 -7.70 -0.59 2.54
N VAL A 8 -7.44 -0.28 1.27
CA VAL A 8 -8.15 0.78 0.53
C VAL A 8 -8.87 0.17 -0.66
N GLU A 9 -10.17 0.42 -0.73
CA GLU A 9 -11.02 0.09 -1.88
C GLU A 9 -11.52 1.37 -2.54
N GLU A 10 -10.80 1.80 -3.56
CA GLU A 10 -11.14 2.92 -4.42
C GLU A 10 -11.58 2.40 -5.80
N ASN A 11 -12.33 3.21 -6.55
CA ASN A 11 -12.97 2.79 -7.81
C ASN A 11 -12.00 2.26 -8.89
N ARG A 12 -10.69 2.52 -8.75
CA ARG A 12 -9.61 2.05 -9.63
C ARG A 12 -8.44 1.39 -8.88
N PHE A 13 -8.55 1.21 -7.58
CA PHE A 13 -7.47 0.67 -6.75
C PHE A 13 -8.06 -0.17 -5.61
N ARG A 14 -7.67 -1.44 -5.54
CA ARG A 14 -7.94 -2.26 -4.37
C ARG A 14 -6.61 -2.82 -3.90
N GLY A 15 -6.19 -2.43 -2.71
CA GLY A 15 -4.89 -2.83 -2.21
C GLY A 15 -4.55 -2.16 -0.89
N PHE A 16 -3.34 -2.43 -0.44
CA PHE A 16 -2.83 -1.86 0.80
C PHE A 16 -2.20 -0.48 0.55
N ALA A 17 -2.42 0.44 1.47
CA ALA A 17 -1.84 1.76 1.44
C ALA A 17 -1.40 2.22 2.83
N CYS A 18 -0.60 3.28 2.88
CA CYS A 18 -0.23 3.93 4.12
C CYS A 18 -1.31 4.96 4.51
N SER A 19 -1.69 5.01 5.79
CA SER A 19 -2.64 6.02 6.28
C SER A 19 -2.09 7.45 6.22
N ASP A 20 -0.78 7.61 6.31
CA ASP A 20 -0.13 8.92 6.50
C ASP A 20 0.47 9.50 5.20
N CYS A 21 0.62 8.70 4.14
CA CYS A 21 1.21 9.15 2.87
C CYS A 21 0.57 8.46 1.66
N SER A 22 0.88 8.94 0.45
CA SER A 22 0.33 8.39 -0.80
C SER A 22 0.97 7.06 -1.23
N TRP A 23 1.66 6.36 -0.33
CA TRP A 23 2.21 5.03 -0.62
C TRP A 23 1.08 4.03 -0.83
N ARG A 24 1.17 3.31 -1.94
CA ARG A 24 0.25 2.24 -2.34
C ARG A 24 1.10 1.02 -2.65
N PHE A 25 0.72 -0.11 -2.08
CA PHE A 25 1.33 -1.39 -2.41
C PHE A 25 0.93 -1.77 -3.83
N ASP A 26 1.90 -1.84 -4.72
CA ASP A 26 1.71 -2.34 -6.07
C ASP A 26 2.11 -3.82 -6.11
N SER A 27 1.12 -4.69 -6.15
CA SER A 27 1.34 -6.14 -6.29
C SER A 27 1.51 -6.57 -7.76
N SER A 28 2.07 -5.69 -8.61
CA SER A 28 2.35 -6.01 -10.02
C SER A 28 3.25 -7.25 -10.18
N ALA A 29 4.01 -7.60 -9.13
CA ALA A 29 4.67 -8.90 -9.02
C ALA A 29 3.68 -10.00 -8.61
N ALA A 30 3.55 -11.03 -9.44
CA ALA A 30 2.78 -12.23 -9.09
C ALA A 30 3.33 -12.84 -7.79
N PRO A 31 2.49 -13.17 -6.80
CA PRO A 31 2.95 -13.79 -5.57
C PRO A 31 3.59 -15.13 -5.89
N THR A 32 4.89 -15.25 -5.59
CA THR A 32 5.65 -16.49 -5.79
C THR A 32 5.26 -17.49 -4.70
N GLY A 33 5.02 -18.75 -5.05
CA GLY A 33 4.75 -19.82 -4.07
C GLY A 33 4.30 -21.11 -4.74
N LYS A 34 4.49 -22.25 -4.07
CA LYS A 34 4.04 -23.56 -4.56
C LYS A 34 2.63 -23.91 -4.07
N SER A 35 2.17 -23.27 -3.00
CA SER A 35 0.82 -23.38 -2.46
C SER A 35 0.17 -22.00 -2.28
N PHE A 36 -1.15 -21.98 -2.19
CA PHE A 36 -1.92 -20.76 -1.92
C PHE A 36 -1.52 -20.08 -0.61
N ASP A 37 -1.31 -20.87 0.45
CA ASP A 37 -0.84 -20.35 1.75
C ASP A 37 0.55 -19.73 1.66
N GLU A 38 1.45 -20.36 0.88
CA GLU A 38 2.80 -19.83 0.64
C GLU A 38 2.74 -18.54 -0.17
N MET A 39 1.88 -18.47 -1.19
CA MET A 39 1.64 -17.25 -1.96
C MET A 39 1.09 -16.12 -1.08
N MET A 40 0.11 -16.41 -0.21
CA MET A 40 -0.46 -15.42 0.70
C MET A 40 0.58 -14.90 1.70
N ARG A 41 1.36 -15.81 2.31
CA ARG A 41 2.43 -15.43 3.23
C ARG A 41 3.52 -14.60 2.56
N ASN A 42 3.91 -14.96 1.34
CA ASN A 42 4.91 -14.22 0.58
C ASN A 42 4.39 -12.82 0.19
N PHE A 43 3.11 -12.71 -0.16
CA PHE A 43 2.45 -11.44 -0.41
C PHE A 43 2.46 -10.52 0.81
N GLU A 44 2.04 -11.03 1.98
CA GLU A 44 2.06 -10.27 3.24
C GLU A 44 3.47 -9.81 3.61
N LEU A 45 4.45 -10.70 3.44
CA LEU A 45 5.85 -10.40 3.74
C LEU A 45 6.45 -9.36 2.78
N GLN A 46 6.12 -9.42 1.49
CA GLN A 46 6.51 -8.38 0.53
C GLN A 46 5.90 -7.03 0.86
N ARG A 47 4.59 -7.02 1.13
CA ARG A 47 3.85 -5.83 1.53
C ARG A 47 4.45 -5.19 2.78
N ASP A 48 4.71 -5.97 3.82
CA ASP A 48 5.23 -5.46 5.09
C ASP A 48 6.69 -5.01 4.97
N LYS A 49 7.48 -5.68 4.13
CA LYS A 49 8.85 -5.25 3.80
C LYS A 49 8.84 -3.91 3.07
N GLU A 50 8.01 -3.74 2.05
CA GLU A 50 7.86 -2.46 1.35
C GLU A 50 7.27 -1.40 2.27
N PHE A 51 6.31 -1.74 3.12
CA PHE A 51 5.76 -0.83 4.11
C PHE A 51 6.81 -0.41 5.15
N THR A 52 7.72 -1.28 5.53
CA THR A 52 8.80 -0.93 6.46
C THR A 52 9.86 -0.06 5.76
N SER A 53 10.22 -0.44 4.53
CA SER A 53 11.26 0.20 3.73
C SER A 53 10.83 1.54 3.11
N HIS A 54 9.54 1.77 2.88
CA HIS A 54 9.12 3.06 2.36
C HIS A 54 9.42 4.13 3.40
N VAL A 55 10.05 5.21 2.94
CA VAL A 55 10.13 6.43 3.72
C VAL A 55 8.76 7.04 3.67
N CYS A 56 8.08 7.11 4.81
CA CYS A 56 6.87 7.89 4.94
C CYS A 56 7.26 9.36 4.83
N ALA A 57 7.40 9.84 3.59
CA ALA A 57 7.56 11.24 3.31
C ALA A 57 6.31 11.89 3.87
N ASN A 58 6.48 12.62 4.97
CA ASN A 58 5.45 13.41 5.61
C ASN A 58 5.11 14.52 4.62
N HIS A 59 4.36 14.21 3.57
CA HIS A 59 3.88 15.18 2.61
C HIS A 59 3.01 16.13 3.44
N PRO A 60 3.41 17.40 3.64
CA PRO A 60 2.51 18.38 4.23
C PRO A 60 1.29 18.39 3.32
N GLY A 61 0.15 17.99 3.88
CA GLY A 61 -0.96 17.42 3.13
C GLY A 61 -1.21 18.12 1.81
N ILE A 62 -1.23 17.35 0.72
CA ILE A 62 -2.11 17.68 -0.38
C ILE A 62 -3.52 17.46 0.20
N LYS A 63 -4.01 18.47 0.93
CA LYS A 63 -5.43 18.77 0.97
C LYS A 63 -5.85 18.62 -0.47
N SER A 64 -6.74 17.68 -0.74
CA SER A 64 -7.34 17.41 -2.03
C SER A 64 -7.67 18.76 -2.69
N ALA A 65 -6.74 19.28 -3.48
CA ALA A 65 -6.97 20.44 -4.31
C ALA A 65 -7.84 19.87 -5.40
N LYS A 66 -9.14 20.09 -5.18
CA LYS A 66 -10.25 19.96 -6.10
C LYS A 66 -9.76 19.71 -7.53
N ARG A 67 -10.16 18.57 -8.11
CA ARG A 67 -10.22 18.44 -9.56
C ARG A 67 -10.91 19.70 -10.10
N ALA A 68 -10.19 20.41 -10.94
CA ALA A 68 -10.70 21.54 -11.68
C ALA A 68 -11.96 21.14 -12.46
N MET A 69 -12.95 22.02 -12.45
CA MET A 69 -13.93 22.16 -13.52
C MET A 69 -13.63 23.46 -14.23
#